data_AF-A0AAV5K977-F1
#
_entry.id   AF-A0AAV5K977-F1
#
_cell.length_a   1.000
_cell.length_b   1.000
_cell.length_c   1.000
_cell.angle_alpha   90.00
_cell.angle_beta   90.00
_cell.angle_gamma   90.00
#
_symmetry.space_group_name_H-M   'P 1'
#
loop_
_entity.id
_entity.type
_entity.pdbx_description
1 polymer ?
#
loop_
_entity_poly.entity_id
_entity_poly.type
_entity_poly.pdbx_seq_one_letter_code
_entity_poly.pdbx_strand_id
1 'polypeptide(L)'
;MGRNLSPILQRELENLDKDANSCKSAMRALKSYVRDLDSTAIPIFLAQVSETKETGSVSGGYTISLYEVLARLHGVKIVPQIGIIMSTIIKTLASSADSFPLRQACSKVFPAIARYGIGPTTPEDKRRHIIHSL
;
A
#
# COMPACT_ATOMS: atom_id res chain seq x y z
N MET A 1 0.19 -20.20 8.23
CA MET A 1 0.44 -19.78 9.62
C MET A 1 0.03 -18.33 9.75
N GLY A 2 -1.18 -18.09 10.28
CA GLY A 2 -1.75 -16.75 10.40
C GLY A 2 -0.98 -15.94 11.42
N ARG A 3 -0.34 -14.86 10.97
CA ARG A 3 0.31 -13.89 11.87
C ARG A 3 -0.80 -13.16 12.63
N ASN A 4 -0.80 -13.29 13.96
CA ASN A 4 -1.81 -12.70 14.85
C ASN A 4 -2.03 -11.21 14.49
N LEU A 5 -3.27 -10.89 14.12
CA LEU A 5 -3.70 -9.58 13.63
C LEU A 5 -3.97 -8.64 14.81
N SER A 6 -3.87 -7.33 14.55
CA SER A 6 -4.67 -6.39 15.33
C SER A 6 -6.11 -6.49 14.83
N PRO A 7 -7.09 -6.89 15.67
CA PRO A 7 -8.49 -7.01 15.26
C PRO A 7 -9.08 -5.70 14.72
N ILE A 8 -8.46 -4.58 15.09
CA ILE A 8 -8.82 -3.23 14.61
C ILE A 8 -8.53 -3.10 13.11
N LEU A 9 -7.35 -3.54 12.66
CA LEU A 9 -6.96 -3.40 11.25
C LEU A 9 -7.85 -4.24 10.33
N GLN A 10 -8.16 -5.47 10.73
CA GLN A 10 -9.05 -6.34 9.96
C GLN A 10 -10.45 -5.73 9.83
N ARG A 11 -10.98 -5.19 10.94
CA ARG A 11 -12.29 -4.51 10.95
C ARG A 11 -12.32 -3.29 10.04
N GLU A 12 -11.26 -2.46 10.04
CA GLU A 12 -11.22 -1.29 9.17
C GLU A 12 -11.08 -1.67 7.70
N LEU A 13 -10.37 -2.74 7.37
CA LEU A 13 -10.33 -3.25 6.00
C LEU A 13 -11.71 -3.75 5.53
N GLU A 14 -12.46 -4.47 6.38
CA GLU A 14 -13.83 -4.89 6.09
C GLU A 14 -14.82 -3.71 5.96
N ASN A 15 -14.54 -2.58 6.63
CA ASN A 15 -15.37 -1.37 6.53
C ASN A 15 -15.20 -0.63 5.20
N LEU A 16 -14.14 -0.92 4.42
CA LEU A 16 -13.91 -0.27 3.12
C LEU A 16 -14.97 -0.65 2.06
N ASP A 17 -15.57 -1.84 2.18
CA ASP A 17 -16.58 -2.38 1.27
C ASP A 17 -18.03 -2.08 1.71
N LYS A 18 -18.23 -1.26 2.75
CA LYS A 18 -19.56 -0.88 3.26
C LYS A 18 -20.07 0.39 2.57
N ASP A 19 -20.67 1.30 3.34
CA ASP A 19 -21.17 2.59 2.84
C ASP A 19 -20.05 3.65 2.78
N ALA A 20 -20.31 4.76 2.07
CA ALA A 20 -19.34 5.84 1.87
C ALA A 20 -18.83 6.48 3.17
N ASN A 21 -19.66 6.56 4.22
CA ASN A 21 -19.25 7.14 5.51
C ASN A 21 -18.35 6.17 6.29
N SER A 22 -18.69 4.88 6.28
CA SER A 22 -17.83 3.81 6.82
C SER A 22 -16.49 3.77 6.09
N CYS A 23 -16.50 3.78 4.77
CA CYS A 23 -15.30 3.76 3.93
C CYS A 23 -14.37 4.96 4.21
N LYS A 24 -14.94 6.18 4.30
CA LYS A 24 -14.18 7.39 4.62
C LYS A 24 -13.56 7.32 6.02
N SER A 25 -14.30 6.82 7.00
CA SER A 25 -13.83 6.68 8.38
C SER A 25 -12.74 5.62 8.48
N ALA A 26 -12.93 4.47 7.83
CA ALA A 26 -11.96 3.39 7.75
C ALA A 26 -10.65 3.84 7.09
N MET A 27 -10.74 4.57 5.98
CA MET A 27 -9.55 5.13 5.33
C MET A 27 -8.79 6.11 6.22
N ARG A 28 -9.48 6.92 7.05
CA ARG A 28 -8.81 7.79 8.04
C ARG A 28 -8.11 6.97 9.11
N ALA A 29 -8.76 5.94 9.63
CA ALA A 29 -8.19 5.04 10.64
C ALA A 29 -6.96 4.30 10.09
N LEU A 30 -7.04 3.73 8.88
CA LEU A 30 -5.94 3.03 8.22
C LEU A 30 -4.75 3.97 7.95
N LYS A 31 -4.99 5.20 7.49
CA LYS A 31 -3.92 6.19 7.32
C LYS A 31 -3.26 6.58 8.64
N SER A 32 -4.03 6.68 9.73
CA SER A 32 -3.47 6.90 11.07
C SER A 32 -2.64 5.71 11.52
N TYR A 33 -3.15 4.48 11.33
CA TYR A 33 -2.43 3.26 11.65
C TYR A 33 -1.10 3.17 10.90
N VAL A 34 -1.08 3.51 9.59
CA VAL A 34 0.14 3.56 8.78
C VAL A 34 1.14 4.58 9.30
N ARG A 35 0.69 5.69 9.92
CA ARG A 35 1.60 6.69 10.49
C ARG A 35 2.38 6.16 11.68
N ASP A 36 1.71 5.39 12.54
CA ASP A 36 2.29 4.89 13.79
C ASP A 36 2.92 3.49 13.63
N LEU A 37 3.15 3.08 12.38
CA LEU A 37 3.57 1.73 12.02
C LEU A 37 5.08 1.54 12.15
N ASP A 38 5.51 0.53 12.89
CA ASP A 38 6.94 0.22 13.01
C ASP A 38 7.47 -0.55 11.80
N SER A 39 8.78 -0.43 11.54
CA SER A 39 9.43 -1.08 10.39
C SER A 39 9.23 -2.61 10.34
N THR A 40 9.06 -3.24 11.51
CA THR A 40 8.80 -4.68 11.66
C THR A 40 7.35 -5.07 11.35
N ALA A 41 6.41 -4.13 11.49
CA ALA A 41 5.00 -4.33 11.21
C ALA A 41 4.65 -4.05 9.73
N ILE A 42 5.48 -3.28 9.00
CA ILE A 42 5.26 -2.95 7.57
C ILE A 42 5.00 -4.20 6.71
N PRO A 43 5.83 -5.28 6.78
CA PRO A 43 5.59 -6.46 5.96
C PRO A 43 4.29 -7.19 6.31
N ILE A 44 3.86 -7.11 7.57
CA ILE A 44 2.61 -7.73 8.04
C ILE A 44 1.42 -6.94 7.50
N PHE A 45 1.47 -5.60 7.63
CA PHE A 45 0.48 -4.70 7.08
C PHE A 45 0.32 -4.87 5.57
N LEU A 46 1.43 -4.92 4.82
CA LEU A 46 1.41 -5.09 3.36
C LEU A 46 0.82 -6.44 2.94
N ALA A 47 1.15 -7.51 3.65
CA ALA A 47 0.54 -8.83 3.41
C ALA A 47 -0.99 -8.76 3.62
N GLN A 48 -1.46 -8.11 4.68
CA GLN A 48 -2.91 -8.02 4.96
C GLN A 48 -3.67 -7.19 3.93
N VAL A 49 -3.13 -6.04 3.56
CA VAL A 49 -3.77 -5.13 2.59
C VAL A 49 -3.73 -5.72 1.17
N SER A 50 -2.78 -6.60 0.86
CA SER A 50 -2.73 -7.35 -0.40
C SER A 50 -3.59 -8.62 -0.38
N GLU A 51 -3.77 -9.25 0.78
CA GLU A 51 -4.61 -10.45 0.99
C GLU A 51 -6.11 -10.12 1.11
N THR A 52 -6.47 -8.87 1.41
CA THR A 52 -7.85 -8.38 1.26
C THR A 52 -8.24 -8.41 -0.21
N LYS A 53 -8.60 -9.62 -0.63
CA LYS A 53 -8.85 -10.09 -1.98
C LYS A 53 -10.14 -9.50 -2.53
N GLU A 54 -10.05 -9.01 -3.76
CA GLU A 54 -10.85 -9.46 -4.92
C GLU A 54 -12.38 -9.53 -4.80
N THR A 55 -13.02 -8.82 -3.89
CA THR A 55 -14.47 -8.60 -3.91
C THR A 55 -14.82 -7.46 -4.85
N GLY A 56 -14.36 -7.50 -6.11
CA GLY A 56 -14.92 -6.81 -7.28
C GLY A 56 -15.32 -5.32 -7.18
N SER A 57 -14.86 -4.57 -6.18
CA SER A 57 -15.40 -3.25 -5.84
C SER A 57 -14.29 -2.27 -5.49
N VAL A 58 -14.70 -1.00 -5.36
CA VAL A 58 -13.99 0.28 -5.09
C VAL A 58 -12.72 0.21 -4.21
N SER A 59 -12.56 -0.86 -3.42
CA SER A 59 -11.41 -1.23 -2.58
C SER A 59 -10.02 -1.11 -3.24
N GLY A 60 -9.86 -1.46 -4.52
CA GLY A 60 -8.52 -1.46 -5.17
C GLY A 60 -7.79 -0.12 -5.13
N GLY A 61 -8.51 1.01 -5.31
CA GLY A 61 -7.92 2.35 -5.25
C GLY A 61 -7.46 2.76 -3.85
N TYR A 62 -8.08 2.20 -2.82
CA TYR A 62 -7.79 2.48 -1.42
C TYR A 62 -6.50 1.79 -0.97
N THR A 63 -6.31 0.53 -1.34
CA THR A 63 -5.05 -0.20 -1.14
C THR A 63 -3.86 0.53 -1.76
N ILE A 64 -4.02 1.00 -3.01
CA ILE A 64 -2.95 1.72 -3.70
C ILE A 64 -2.67 3.07 -3.03
N SER A 65 -3.70 3.77 -2.55
CA SER A 65 -3.54 5.01 -1.77
C SER A 65 -2.77 4.79 -0.47
N LEU A 66 -2.92 3.62 0.18
CA LEU A 66 -2.15 3.29 1.40
C LEU A 66 -0.66 3.06 1.09
N TYR A 67 -0.33 2.46 -0.07
CA TYR A 67 1.06 2.31 -0.51
C TYR A 67 1.75 3.66 -0.75
N GLU A 68 1.03 4.65 -1.28
CA GLU A 68 1.55 6.03 -1.40
C GLU A 68 1.92 6.60 -0.02
N VAL A 69 1.00 6.48 0.95
CA VAL A 69 1.20 6.99 2.31
C VAL A 69 2.36 6.27 3.01
N LEU A 70 2.46 4.96 2.84
CA LEU A 70 3.58 4.17 3.35
C LEU A 70 4.92 4.67 2.79
N ALA A 71 5.01 4.89 1.47
CA ALA A 71 6.22 5.41 0.85
C ALA A 71 6.61 6.79 1.43
N ARG A 72 5.64 7.68 1.60
CA ARG A 72 5.87 9.03 2.15
C ARG A 72 6.33 9.04 3.60
N LEU A 73 5.76 8.17 4.45
CA LEU A 73 6.02 8.18 5.89
C LEU A 73 7.23 7.33 6.28
N HIS A 74 7.49 6.24 5.55
CA HIS A 74 8.50 5.25 5.92
C HIS A 74 9.72 5.22 4.99
N GLY A 75 9.61 5.80 3.79
CA GLY A 75 10.74 6.02 2.88
C GLY A 75 11.62 4.78 2.67
N VAL A 76 12.91 4.89 2.98
CA VAL A 76 13.88 3.79 2.82
C VAL A 76 13.49 2.49 3.54
N LYS A 77 12.63 2.54 4.57
CA LYS A 77 12.15 1.36 5.31
C LYS A 77 11.22 0.48 4.47
N ILE A 78 10.56 1.02 3.44
CA ILE A 78 9.67 0.25 2.56
C ILE A 78 10.43 -0.47 1.44
N VAL A 79 11.71 -0.15 1.21
CA VAL A 79 12.52 -0.69 0.11
C VAL A 79 12.53 -2.22 0.05
N PRO A 80 12.68 -2.96 1.17
CA PRO A 80 12.63 -4.43 1.15
C PRO A 80 11.28 -5.00 0.69
N GLN A 81 10.23 -4.19 0.65
CA GLN A 81 8.86 -4.60 0.35
C GLN A 81 8.36 -4.07 -1.01
N ILE A 82 9.18 -3.33 -1.76
CA ILE A 82 8.77 -2.75 -3.05
C ILE A 82 8.28 -3.83 -4.02
N GLY A 83 8.96 -4.98 -4.09
CA GLY A 83 8.53 -6.09 -4.96
C GLY A 83 7.11 -6.57 -4.65
N ILE A 84 6.73 -6.65 -3.37
CA ILE A 84 5.37 -7.04 -2.95
C ILE A 84 4.34 -5.96 -3.33
N ILE A 85 4.69 -4.69 -3.09
CA ILE A 85 3.84 -3.54 -3.45
C ILE A 85 3.60 -3.52 -4.96
N MET A 86 4.65 -3.64 -5.78
CA MET A 86 4.57 -3.62 -7.24
C MET A 86 3.79 -4.81 -7.79
N SER A 87 4.04 -6.03 -7.28
CA SER A 87 3.26 -7.20 -7.67
C SER A 87 1.77 -7.02 -7.37
N THR A 88 1.43 -6.43 -6.22
CA THR A 88 0.03 -6.17 -5.87
C THR A 88 -0.59 -5.13 -6.80
N ILE A 89 0.10 -4.02 -7.07
CA ILE A 89 -0.37 -2.97 -8.00
C ILE A 89 -0.62 -3.55 -9.40
N ILE A 90 0.30 -4.36 -9.93
CA ILE A 90 0.15 -4.99 -11.24
C ILE A 90 -1.07 -5.92 -11.26
N LYS A 91 -1.25 -6.74 -10.22
CA LYS A 91 -2.42 -7.63 -10.10
C LYS A 91 -3.73 -6.83 -10.05
N THR A 92 -3.79 -5.77 -9.25
CA THR A 92 -4.99 -4.91 -9.14
C THR A 92 -5.29 -4.19 -10.46
N LEU A 93 -4.26 -3.71 -11.17
CA LEU A 93 -4.43 -3.09 -12.49
C LEU A 93 -4.94 -4.09 -13.53
N ALA A 94 -4.41 -5.32 -13.53
CA ALA A 94 -4.82 -6.37 -14.45
C ALA A 94 -6.28 -6.81 -14.24
N SER A 95 -6.76 -6.83 -12.99
CA SER A 95 -8.16 -7.18 -12.67
C SER A 95 -9.15 -6.03 -12.87
N SER A 96 -8.67 -4.80 -13.04
CA SER A 96 -9.50 -3.57 -13.07
C SER A 96 -9.30 -2.78 -14.37
N ALA A 97 -9.44 -3.46 -15.50
CA ALA A 97 -8.98 -3.01 -16.82
C ALA A 97 -9.39 -1.58 -17.24
N ASP A 98 -10.47 -0.99 -16.71
CA ASP A 98 -10.94 0.35 -17.10
C ASP A 98 -11.08 1.37 -15.95
N SER A 99 -10.51 1.10 -14.76
CA SER A 99 -10.64 2.04 -13.64
C SER A 99 -9.67 3.23 -13.75
N PHE A 100 -10.14 4.36 -14.27
CA PHE A 100 -9.39 5.63 -14.27
C PHE A 100 -8.93 6.06 -12.85
N PRO A 101 -9.78 6.00 -11.80
CA PRO A 101 -9.36 6.32 -10.44
C PRO A 101 -8.21 5.43 -9.94
N LEU A 102 -8.21 4.16 -10.31
CA LEU A 102 -7.14 3.24 -9.95
C LEU A 102 -5.83 3.61 -10.63
N ARG A 103 -5.85 3.86 -11.96
CA ARG A 103 -4.67 4.30 -12.71
C ARG A 103 -4.09 5.61 -12.14
N GLN A 104 -4.97 6.55 -11.76
CA GLN A 104 -4.55 7.80 -11.13
C GLN A 104 -3.91 7.57 -9.75
N ALA A 105 -4.43 6.64 -8.95
CA ALA A 105 -3.82 6.27 -7.67
C ALA A 105 -2.43 5.64 -7.88
N CYS A 106 -2.29 4.71 -8.84
CA CYS A 106 -1.00 4.10 -9.19
C CYS A 106 0.05 5.15 -9.57
N SER A 107 -0.35 6.11 -10.40
CA SER A 107 0.53 7.20 -10.85
C SER A 107 1.11 8.05 -9.72
N LYS A 108 0.53 8.02 -8.51
CA LYS A 108 1.05 8.72 -7.33
C LYS A 108 2.02 7.87 -6.52
N VAL A 109 1.87 6.54 -6.56
CA VAL A 109 2.71 5.61 -5.79
C VAL A 109 4.13 5.57 -6.35
N PHE A 110 4.31 5.42 -7.67
CA PHE A 110 5.66 5.29 -8.25
C PHE A 110 6.56 6.50 -7.95
N PRO A 111 6.11 7.76 -8.16
CA PRO A 111 6.92 8.93 -7.81
C PRO A 111 7.17 9.04 -6.31
N ALA A 112 6.23 8.60 -5.45
CA ALA A 112 6.43 8.58 -4.01
C ALA A 112 7.52 7.57 -3.61
N ILE A 113 7.48 6.34 -4.14
CA ILE A 113 8.51 5.33 -3.87
C ILE A 113 9.87 5.82 -4.36
N ALA A 114 9.96 6.36 -5.58
CA ALA A 114 11.21 6.89 -6.11
C ALA A 114 11.75 8.04 -5.25
N ARG A 115 10.89 8.98 -4.85
CA ARG A 115 11.29 10.18 -4.08
C ARG A 115 11.69 9.88 -2.65
N TYR A 116 10.96 8.99 -1.96
CA TYR A 116 11.15 8.75 -0.53
C TYR A 116 11.93 7.45 -0.25
N GLY A 117 11.95 6.51 -1.19
CA GLY A 117 12.76 5.29 -1.13
C GLY A 117 14.22 5.51 -1.53
N ILE A 118 14.52 6.54 -2.34
CA ILE A 118 15.89 6.92 -2.73
C ILE A 118 16.30 8.17 -1.94
N GLY A 119 16.80 7.97 -0.72
CA GLY A 119 17.43 9.04 0.07
C GLY A 119 18.86 9.39 -0.40
N PRO A 120 19.42 10.52 0.07
CA PRO A 120 20.75 11.01 -0.32
C PRO A 120 21.91 10.07 0.08
N THR A 121 21.69 9.20 1.06
CA THR A 121 22.64 8.19 1.54
C THR A 121 22.35 6.78 1.03
N THR A 122 21.40 6.64 0.09
CA THR A 122 21.02 5.32 -0.44
C THR A 122 22.16 4.78 -1.31
N PRO A 123 22.67 3.57 -1.01
CA PRO A 123 23.65 2.91 -1.86
C PRO A 123 23.17 2.78 -3.31
N GLU A 124 24.10 2.91 -4.26
CA GLU A 124 23.83 2.85 -5.70
C GLU A 124 23.12 1.54 -6.12
N ASP A 125 23.53 0.42 -5.55
CA ASP A 125 22.91 -0.89 -5.71
C ASP A 125 21.44 -0.91 -5.25
N LYS A 126 21.12 -0.36 -4.08
CA LYS A 126 19.73 -0.22 -3.62
C LYS A 126 18.94 0.74 -4.51
N ARG A 127 19.54 1.84 -4.95
CA ARG A 127 18.93 2.79 -5.88
C ARG A 127 18.55 2.11 -7.20
N ARG A 128 19.48 1.35 -7.80
CA ARG A 128 19.22 0.57 -9.03
C ARG A 128 18.13 -0.47 -8.82
N HIS A 129 18.12 -1.15 -7.67
CA HIS A 129 17.08 -2.12 -7.34
C HIS A 129 15.69 -1.47 -7.26
N ILE A 130 15.57 -0.30 -6.63
CA ILE A 130 14.30 0.45 -6.56
C ILE A 130 13.83 0.81 -7.97
N ILE A 131 14.71 1.37 -8.80
CA ILE A 131 14.38 1.77 -10.18
C ILE A 131 13.98 0.56 -11.02
N HIS A 132 14.68 -0.57 -10.92
CA HIS A 132 14.34 -1.79 -11.65
C HIS A 132 13.01 -2.41 -11.19
N SER A 133 12.64 -2.20 -9.93
CA SER A 133 11.40 -2.75 -9.38
C SER A 133 10.18 -1.94 -9.79
N LEU A 134 10.33 -0.65 -10.13
CA LEU A 134 9.28 0.27 -10.56
C LEU A 134 8.99 0.14 -12.07
#